data_AF-A0A5C6C308-F1
#
_entry.id   AF-A0A5C6C308-F1
#
_cell.length_a   1.000
_cell.length_b   1.000
_cell.length_c   1.000
_cell.angle_alpha   90.00
_cell.angle_beta   90.00
_cell.angle_gamma   90.00
#
_symmetry.space_group_name_H-M   'P 1'
#
loop_
_entity.id
_entity.type
_entity.pdbx_description
1 polymer ?
#
loop_
_entity_poly.entity_id
_entity_poly.type
_entity_poly.pdbx_seq_one_letter_code
_entity_poly.pdbx_strand_id
1 'polypeptide(L)'
;MTVRFTLLFLAAALTGGFVDADDAAPLEPKDKLVVEAVLRLKSFQLDSSPPAKAAVLRYLHARPGTAQSFDLIERFKPVEIAPELAAFGVEHAEQTSGVRAAELLFAMDQQGELVELTQAEDAEEALAAISLIGRSGGMKAAELLLSIVTSDSIAADRRIAAIAALSGHVKGQSQMLELVKTKALADDLEFAAANLLLSSDDDSIATEARKYLTLPETADSEPLPPLAELGRRRGDARAGAGVFRQQGTCSQCHQIHGEGKVVGPDLSEIGSKLSREAMLVAILDPSAAISHNFETYVLLTEDGTAITGLLISQTDAEITLRTNEGIDRTVDREEVELFEKKSKSMMPQDLQRLMTADQLVDLVEYLMTLQKK
;
A
#
# COMPACT_ATOMS: atom_id res chain seq x y z
N MET A 1 38.50 -13.32 11.91
CA MET A 1 37.73 -13.04 13.13
C MET A 1 36.67 -12.04 12.77
N THR A 2 35.48 -12.53 12.40
CA THR A 2 34.36 -11.72 11.94
C THR A 2 33.15 -12.27 12.69
N VAL A 3 32.73 -11.53 13.70
CA VAL A 3 31.62 -11.90 14.59
C VAL A 3 30.32 -11.58 13.84
N ARG A 4 29.61 -12.62 13.40
CA ARG A 4 28.21 -12.50 12.96
C ARG A 4 27.35 -12.29 14.21
N PHE A 5 26.74 -11.12 14.34
CA PHE A 5 25.66 -10.89 15.29
C PHE A 5 24.38 -11.51 14.72
N THR A 6 23.92 -12.59 15.35
CA THR A 6 22.61 -13.18 15.09
C THR A 6 21.61 -12.45 15.97
N LEU A 7 20.82 -11.53 15.40
CA LEU A 7 19.67 -10.95 16.07
C LEU A 7 18.52 -11.98 16.01
N LEU A 8 18.15 -12.50 17.17
CA LEU A 8 17.00 -13.38 17.35
C LEU A 8 15.75 -12.48 17.38
N PHE A 9 15.00 -12.45 16.28
CA PHE A 9 13.67 -11.85 16.27
C PHE A 9 12.71 -12.76 17.04
N LEU A 10 12.22 -12.30 18.19
CA LEU A 10 11.11 -12.92 18.88
C LEU A 10 9.83 -12.28 18.31
N ALA A 11 9.26 -12.90 17.29
CA ALA A 11 7.95 -12.54 16.76
C ALA A 11 6.89 -12.88 17.82
N ALA A 12 6.44 -11.87 18.57
CA ALA A 12 5.21 -11.97 19.35
C ALA A 12 4.05 -11.65 18.42
N ALA A 13 3.34 -12.69 18.00
CA ALA A 13 2.06 -12.56 17.30
C ALA A 13 1.05 -11.86 18.23
N LEU A 14 0.82 -10.57 18.01
CA LEU A 14 -0.31 -9.86 18.59
C LEU A 14 -1.50 -10.03 17.66
N THR A 15 -2.33 -11.03 17.97
CA THR A 15 -3.63 -11.21 17.35
C THR A 15 -4.52 -10.03 17.74
N GLY A 16 -5.02 -9.32 16.73
CA GLY A 16 -5.88 -8.15 16.87
C GLY A 16 -7.14 -8.40 17.69
N GLY A 17 -7.47 -7.39 18.47
CA GLY A 17 -8.72 -7.25 19.21
C GLY A 17 -8.79 -5.83 19.75
N PHE A 18 -9.94 -5.18 19.60
CA PHE A 18 -10.23 -3.88 20.19
C PHE A 18 -9.75 -3.85 21.64
N VAL A 19 -8.75 -3.02 21.95
CA VAL A 19 -8.43 -2.75 23.35
C VAL A 19 -9.48 -1.77 23.85
N ASP A 20 -10.57 -2.32 24.37
CA ASP A 20 -11.50 -1.58 25.22
C ASP A 20 -10.68 -0.94 26.37
N ALA A 21 -11.15 0.17 26.95
CA ALA A 21 -10.41 0.89 27.99
C ALA A 21 -10.04 0.03 29.24
N ASP A 22 -10.64 -1.17 29.33
CA ASP A 22 -10.45 -2.21 30.34
C ASP A 22 -9.39 -3.29 30.00
N ASP A 23 -8.91 -3.42 28.76
CA ASP A 23 -7.88 -4.40 28.35
C ASP A 23 -6.44 -3.84 28.35
N ALA A 24 -6.28 -2.59 28.79
CA ALA A 24 -4.97 -1.98 29.01
C ALA A 24 -4.19 -2.73 30.10
N ALA A 25 -2.88 -2.96 29.89
CA ALA A 25 -1.98 -3.53 30.90
C ALA A 25 -2.17 -2.81 32.26
N PRO A 26 -2.18 -3.54 33.39
CA PRO A 26 -2.51 -2.95 34.69
C PRO A 26 -1.57 -1.78 35.02
N LEU A 27 -2.14 -0.57 35.08
CA LEU A 27 -1.41 0.64 35.47
C LEU A 27 -1.49 0.82 36.99
N GLU A 28 -0.34 0.88 37.65
CA GLU A 28 -0.29 1.15 39.08
C GLU A 28 -0.83 2.57 39.37
N PRO A 29 -1.64 2.76 40.42
CA PRO A 29 -2.18 4.08 40.77
C PRO A 29 -1.10 5.17 40.94
N LYS A 30 0.11 4.77 41.35
CA LYS A 30 1.27 5.65 41.48
C LYS A 30 1.73 6.23 40.14
N ASP A 31 1.65 5.45 39.05
CA ASP A 31 2.09 5.89 37.73
C ASP A 31 1.13 6.93 37.14
N LYS A 32 -0.18 6.72 37.34
CA LYS A 32 -1.22 7.72 36.99
C LYS A 32 -0.99 9.04 37.73
N LEU A 33 -0.70 8.98 39.04
CA LEU A 33 -0.43 10.15 39.85
C LEU A 33 0.82 10.91 39.36
N VAL A 34 1.88 10.18 39.01
CA VAL A 34 3.11 10.78 38.46
C VAL A 34 2.82 11.46 37.13
N VAL A 35 2.07 10.82 36.22
CA VAL A 35 1.67 11.38 34.93
C VAL A 35 0.88 12.68 35.10
N GLU A 36 -0.12 12.70 35.99
CA GLU A 36 -0.87 13.92 36.29
C GLU A 36 0.03 15.03 36.87
N ALA A 37 0.97 14.66 37.74
CA ALA A 37 1.90 15.61 38.35
C ALA A 37 2.83 16.23 37.31
N VAL A 38 3.47 15.43 36.45
CA VAL A 38 4.40 15.94 35.42
C VAL A 38 3.67 16.80 34.38
N LEU A 39 2.41 16.47 34.05
CA LEU A 39 1.59 17.28 33.16
C LEU A 39 1.24 18.66 33.76
N ARG A 40 1.12 18.80 35.09
CA ARG A 40 0.85 20.09 35.74
C ARG A 40 2.10 20.98 35.90
N LEU A 41 3.29 20.38 35.93
CA LEU A 41 4.55 21.10 36.18
C LEU A 41 5.12 21.74 34.91
N LYS A 42 4.78 23.01 34.62
CA LYS A 42 5.11 23.70 33.35
C LYS A 42 6.54 23.53 32.81
N SER A 43 7.56 23.49 33.67
CA SER A 43 8.98 23.45 33.28
C SER A 43 9.67 22.12 33.61
N PHE A 44 8.90 21.06 33.84
CA PHE A 44 9.46 19.75 34.14
C PHE A 44 10.17 19.14 32.91
N GLN A 45 11.40 18.68 33.11
CA GLN A 45 12.17 17.93 32.11
C GLN A 45 12.14 16.45 32.46
N LEU A 46 11.67 15.60 31.54
CA LEU A 46 11.44 14.18 31.83
C LEU A 46 12.76 13.47 32.21
N ASP A 47 13.85 13.76 31.49
CA ASP A 47 15.16 13.15 31.73
C ASP A 47 15.82 13.59 33.05
N SER A 48 15.30 14.62 33.72
CA SER A 48 15.79 15.05 35.04
C SER A 48 15.37 14.12 36.18
N SER A 49 14.43 13.20 35.93
CA SER A 49 13.92 12.27 36.94
C SER A 49 13.68 10.86 36.35
N PRO A 50 14.65 9.94 36.52
CA PRO A 50 14.51 8.56 36.06
C PRO A 50 13.24 7.85 36.56
N PRO A 51 12.80 8.01 37.82
CA PRO A 51 11.54 7.42 38.29
C PRO A 51 10.30 7.97 37.55
N ALA A 52 10.28 9.27 37.27
CA ALA A 52 9.17 9.89 36.55
C ALA A 52 9.16 9.47 35.08
N LYS A 53 10.34 9.42 34.44
CA LYS A 53 10.48 8.89 33.08
C LYS A 53 9.97 7.46 32.98
N ALA A 54 10.37 6.59 33.90
CA ALA A 54 9.92 5.20 33.93
C ALA A 54 8.39 5.08 34.13
N ALA A 55 7.78 5.94 34.95
CA ALA A 55 6.33 5.97 35.13
C ALA A 55 5.59 6.46 33.87
N VAL A 56 6.11 7.49 33.20
CA VAL A 56 5.56 7.99 31.94
C VAL A 56 5.67 6.93 30.84
N LEU A 57 6.81 6.27 30.69
CA LEU A 57 6.97 5.19 29.71
C LEU A 57 5.99 4.04 29.97
N ARG A 58 5.88 3.56 31.22
CA ARG A 58 4.87 2.54 31.58
C ARG A 58 3.44 2.98 31.23
N TYR A 59 3.10 4.25 31.46
CA TYR A 59 1.81 4.80 31.07
C TYR A 59 1.60 4.76 29.56
N LEU A 60 2.60 5.19 28.78
CA LEU A 60 2.52 5.19 27.32
C LEU A 60 2.35 3.79 26.74
N HIS A 61 3.12 2.81 27.23
CA HIS A 61 2.97 1.41 26.79
C HIS A 61 1.60 0.81 27.15
N ALA A 62 1.06 1.17 28.32
CA ALA A 62 -0.24 0.63 28.75
C ALA A 62 -1.44 1.33 28.09
N ARG A 63 -1.27 2.53 27.54
CA ARG A 63 -2.35 3.36 26.99
C ARG A 63 -1.93 3.99 25.65
N PRO A 64 -1.53 3.21 24.63
CA PRO A 64 -1.20 3.77 23.33
C PRO A 64 -2.41 4.48 22.73
N GLY A 65 -2.18 5.55 21.96
CA GLY A 65 -3.25 6.23 21.21
C GLY A 65 -4.24 7.09 22.00
N THR A 66 -4.18 7.15 23.34
CA THR A 66 -5.07 8.04 24.11
C THR A 66 -4.66 9.50 23.96
N ALA A 67 -5.62 10.43 24.09
CA ALA A 67 -5.33 11.87 24.05
C ALA A 67 -4.23 12.28 25.05
N GLN A 68 -4.28 11.74 26.27
CA GLN A 68 -3.27 12.00 27.29
C GLN A 68 -1.89 11.43 26.91
N SER A 69 -1.83 10.28 26.24
CA SER A 69 -0.58 9.72 25.73
C SER A 69 0.02 10.59 24.64
N PHE A 70 -0.79 11.10 23.70
CA PHE A 70 -0.32 12.05 22.70
C PHE A 70 0.17 13.36 23.33
N ASP A 71 -0.52 13.90 24.32
CA ASP A 71 -0.08 15.10 25.06
C ASP A 71 1.29 14.88 25.74
N LEU A 72 1.49 13.69 26.33
CA LEU A 72 2.76 13.32 26.94
C LEU A 72 3.88 13.21 25.92
N ILE A 73 3.62 12.57 24.78
CA ILE A 73 4.60 12.38 23.70
C ILE A 73 4.97 13.72 23.08
N GLU A 74 3.98 14.55 22.74
CA GLU A 74 4.19 15.88 22.17
C GLU A 74 5.06 16.75 23.08
N ARG A 75 4.79 16.68 24.39
CA ARG A 75 5.46 17.49 25.38
C ARG A 75 6.87 17.02 25.69
N PHE A 76 7.05 15.72 25.91
CA PHE A 76 8.31 15.19 26.45
C PHE A 76 9.17 14.50 25.41
N LYS A 77 8.62 14.17 24.25
CA LYS A 77 9.32 13.51 23.12
C LYS A 77 10.15 12.29 23.55
N PRO A 78 9.59 11.34 24.31
CA PRO A 78 10.35 10.17 24.76
C PRO A 78 10.65 9.27 23.56
N VAL A 79 11.90 9.26 23.09
CA VAL A 79 12.32 8.48 21.91
C VAL A 79 12.10 6.98 22.09
N GLU A 80 12.04 6.49 23.33
CA GLU A 80 11.85 5.08 23.65
C GLU A 80 10.47 4.53 23.25
N ILE A 81 9.48 5.38 22.97
CA ILE A 81 8.14 4.96 22.53
C ILE A 81 7.99 4.94 20.99
N ALA A 82 9.02 5.34 20.25
CA ALA A 82 8.91 5.52 18.81
C ALA A 82 8.49 4.23 18.06
N PRO A 83 9.04 3.04 18.37
CA PRO A 83 8.61 1.81 17.72
C PRO A 83 7.12 1.50 17.97
N GLU A 84 6.65 1.58 19.22
CA GLU A 84 5.24 1.35 19.55
C GLU A 84 4.31 2.40 18.94
N LEU A 85 4.77 3.64 18.84
CA LEU A 85 4.01 4.72 18.22
C LEU A 85 3.89 4.50 16.71
N ALA A 86 4.93 3.98 16.05
CA ALA A 86 4.90 3.63 14.64
C ALA A 86 3.97 2.44 14.38
N ALA A 87 4.07 1.38 15.19
CA ALA A 87 3.18 0.23 15.11
C ALA A 87 1.71 0.63 15.34
N PHE A 88 1.43 1.43 16.38
CA PHE A 88 0.11 1.99 16.62
C PHE A 88 -0.39 2.80 15.42
N GLY A 89 0.50 3.63 14.85
CA GLY A 89 0.22 4.42 13.66
C GLY A 89 -0.28 3.54 12.51
N VAL A 90 0.49 2.51 12.15
CA VAL A 90 0.17 1.62 11.02
C VAL A 90 -1.13 0.86 11.27
N GLU A 91 -1.33 0.29 12.47
CA GLU A 91 -2.57 -0.40 12.83
C GLU A 91 -3.80 0.53 12.69
N HIS A 92 -3.62 1.83 12.93
CA HIS A 92 -4.68 2.84 12.90
C HIS A 92 -4.53 3.82 11.74
N ALA A 93 -3.91 3.40 10.62
CA ALA A 93 -3.50 4.32 9.56
C ALA A 93 -4.67 5.13 8.96
N GLU A 94 -5.85 4.53 8.89
CA GLU A 94 -7.07 5.16 8.36
C GLU A 94 -7.83 6.02 9.39
N GLN A 95 -7.28 6.18 10.60
CA GLN A 95 -7.85 6.96 11.68
C GLN A 95 -7.02 8.22 11.93
N THR A 96 -7.67 9.27 12.47
CA THR A 96 -6.98 10.51 12.85
C THR A 96 -5.90 10.27 13.92
N SER A 97 -6.09 9.27 14.77
CA SER A 97 -5.12 8.83 15.78
C SER A 97 -3.83 8.29 15.15
N GLY A 98 -3.92 7.52 14.06
CA GLY A 98 -2.74 7.00 13.35
C GLY A 98 -1.94 8.11 12.68
N VAL A 99 -2.63 9.06 12.02
CA VAL A 99 -1.99 10.25 11.46
C VAL A 99 -1.29 11.07 12.55
N ARG A 100 -1.94 11.26 13.70
CA ARG A 100 -1.36 11.97 14.85
C ARG A 100 -0.10 11.27 15.38
N ALA A 101 -0.10 9.94 15.42
CA ALA A 101 1.09 9.17 15.80
C ALA A 101 2.26 9.42 14.83
N ALA A 102 2.00 9.43 13.52
CA ALA A 102 3.00 9.75 12.51
C ALA A 102 3.53 11.19 12.66
N GLU A 103 2.66 12.19 12.81
CA GLU A 103 3.06 13.58 13.06
C GLU A 103 4.01 13.71 14.27
N LEU A 104 3.73 12.98 15.35
CA LEU A 104 4.57 12.97 16.54
C LEU A 104 5.93 12.32 16.29
N LEU A 105 6.00 11.23 15.51
CA LEU A 105 7.29 10.65 15.09
C LEU A 105 8.13 11.66 14.32
N PHE A 106 7.54 12.41 13.39
CA PHE A 106 8.24 13.50 12.69
C PHE A 106 8.67 14.61 13.64
N ALA A 107 7.81 15.00 14.59
CA ALA A 107 8.12 16.04 15.58
C ALA A 107 9.24 15.63 16.58
N MET A 108 9.45 14.33 16.77
CA MET A 108 10.53 13.74 17.58
C MET A 108 11.78 13.38 16.76
N ASP A 109 11.79 13.67 15.46
CA ASP A 109 12.81 13.21 14.50
C ASP A 109 12.97 11.68 14.40
N GLN A 110 11.95 10.92 14.85
CA GLN A 110 11.90 9.45 14.86
C GLN A 110 11.09 8.86 13.68
N GLN A 111 10.84 9.63 12.61
CA GLN A 111 10.18 9.11 11.41
C GLN A 111 10.90 7.92 10.73
N GLY A 112 12.15 7.62 11.12
CA GLY A 112 12.88 6.44 10.66
C GLY A 112 12.15 5.12 10.96
N GLU A 113 11.36 5.07 12.04
CA GLU A 113 10.53 3.90 12.38
C GLU A 113 9.49 3.62 11.28
N LEU A 114 8.84 4.66 10.73
CA LEU A 114 7.91 4.49 9.60
C LEU A 114 8.64 4.09 8.32
N VAL A 115 9.86 4.60 8.10
CA VAL A 115 10.67 4.26 6.92
C VAL A 115 11.03 2.77 6.94
N GLU A 116 11.38 2.23 8.09
CA GLU A 116 11.64 0.79 8.25
C GLU A 116 10.39 -0.04 7.93
N LEU A 117 9.22 0.40 8.42
CA LEU A 117 7.95 -0.27 8.15
C LEU A 117 7.53 -0.22 6.67
N THR A 118 7.96 0.78 5.89
CA THR A 118 7.75 0.73 4.42
C THR A 118 8.43 -0.47 3.75
N GLN A 119 9.36 -1.12 4.44
CA GLN A 119 10.06 -2.32 3.99
C GLN A 119 9.55 -3.61 4.61
N ALA A 120 8.50 -3.57 5.44
CA ALA A 120 7.91 -4.76 6.08
C ALA A 120 7.60 -5.88 5.09
N GLU A 121 7.67 -7.14 5.51
CA GLU A 121 7.30 -8.28 4.66
C GLU A 121 5.81 -8.25 4.31
N ASP A 122 4.98 -7.81 5.26
CA ASP A 122 3.56 -7.54 5.03
C ASP A 122 3.38 -6.28 4.18
N ALA A 123 2.76 -6.46 3.00
CA ALA A 123 2.50 -5.36 2.08
C ALA A 123 1.46 -4.38 2.64
N GLU A 124 0.46 -4.83 3.40
CA GLU A 124 -0.55 -3.93 3.98
C GLU A 124 0.10 -2.99 5.01
N GLU A 125 0.98 -3.53 5.85
CA GLU A 125 1.78 -2.76 6.81
C GLU A 125 2.68 -1.74 6.11
N ALA A 126 3.39 -2.16 5.06
CA ALA A 126 4.25 -1.28 4.28
C ALA A 126 3.49 -0.13 3.62
N LEU A 127 2.34 -0.42 3.01
CA LEU A 127 1.49 0.57 2.35
C LEU A 127 0.87 1.54 3.37
N ALA A 128 0.45 1.05 4.54
CA ALA A 128 -0.04 1.89 5.62
C ALA A 128 1.03 2.87 6.13
N ALA A 129 2.27 2.41 6.29
CA ALA A 129 3.40 3.27 6.68
C ALA A 129 3.68 4.36 5.64
N ILE A 130 3.67 4.03 4.34
CA ILE A 130 3.86 5.01 3.25
C ILE A 130 2.74 6.05 3.25
N SER A 131 1.48 5.61 3.41
CA SER A 131 0.32 6.49 3.50
C SER A 131 0.41 7.44 4.68
N LEU A 132 0.86 6.96 5.84
CA LEU A 132 1.11 7.80 7.01
C LEU A 132 2.20 8.84 6.80
N ILE A 133 3.32 8.48 6.14
CA ILE A 133 4.37 9.44 5.75
C ILE A 133 3.76 10.52 4.84
N GLY A 134 2.91 10.15 3.88
CA GLY A 134 2.19 11.11 3.04
C GLY A 134 1.32 12.07 3.84
N ARG A 135 0.57 11.55 4.83
CA ARG A 135 -0.38 12.30 5.63
C ARG A 135 0.25 13.14 6.75
N SER A 136 1.45 12.80 7.23
CA SER A 136 2.16 13.57 8.27
C SER A 136 2.66 14.94 7.79
N GLY A 137 2.69 15.17 6.48
CA GLY A 137 2.96 16.47 5.87
C GLY A 137 4.43 16.92 5.94
N GLY A 138 4.73 18.02 5.25
CA GLY A 138 6.01 18.72 5.33
C GLY A 138 7.09 18.23 4.36
N MET A 139 8.18 19.00 4.27
CA MET A 139 9.29 18.76 3.33
C MET A 139 9.98 17.40 3.55
N LYS A 140 10.20 17.03 4.82
CA LYS A 140 10.88 15.78 5.17
C LYS A 140 10.09 14.56 4.72
N ALA A 141 8.75 14.61 4.80
CA ALA A 141 7.89 13.54 4.29
C ALA A 141 8.02 13.41 2.76
N ALA A 142 7.95 14.52 2.03
CA ALA A 142 8.13 14.51 0.57
C ALA A 142 9.49 13.95 0.13
N GLU A 143 10.57 14.30 0.84
CA GLU A 143 11.91 13.76 0.59
C GLU A 143 12.01 12.25 0.83
N LEU A 144 11.38 11.74 1.90
CA LEU A 144 11.30 10.31 2.18
C LEU A 144 10.48 9.56 1.12
N LEU A 145 9.36 10.12 0.69
CA LEU A 145 8.56 9.49 -0.37
C LEU A 145 9.32 9.45 -1.70
N LEU A 146 10.02 10.53 -2.06
CA LEU A 146 10.83 10.53 -3.29
C LEU A 146 12.00 9.53 -3.22
N SER A 147 12.61 9.33 -2.06
CA SER A 147 13.65 8.31 -1.91
C SER A 147 13.09 6.89 -2.10
N ILE A 148 11.83 6.67 -1.69
CA ILE A 148 11.10 5.43 -1.99
C ILE A 148 10.86 5.28 -3.49
N VAL A 149 10.29 6.31 -4.15
CA VAL A 149 9.98 6.30 -5.59
C VAL A 149 11.21 6.01 -6.45
N THR A 150 12.36 6.59 -6.10
CA THR A 150 13.60 6.50 -6.89
C THR A 150 14.48 5.29 -6.57
N SER A 151 14.07 4.43 -5.63
CA SER A 151 14.84 3.24 -5.25
C SER A 151 14.40 2.01 -6.05
N ASP A 152 15.28 1.50 -6.90
CA ASP A 152 15.04 0.27 -7.66
C ASP A 152 14.99 -1.00 -6.78
N SER A 153 15.48 -0.93 -5.53
CA SER A 153 15.40 -2.05 -4.59
C SER A 153 14.05 -2.18 -3.90
N ILE A 154 13.19 -1.17 -4.00
CA ILE A 154 11.86 -1.18 -3.40
C ILE A 154 10.85 -1.72 -4.41
N ALA A 155 9.93 -2.56 -3.95
CA ALA A 155 8.89 -3.13 -4.78
C ALA A 155 8.00 -2.05 -5.43
N ALA A 156 7.54 -2.32 -6.65
CA ALA A 156 6.82 -1.34 -7.48
C ALA A 156 5.54 -0.82 -6.81
N ASP A 157 4.82 -1.68 -6.09
CA ASP A 157 3.61 -1.33 -5.33
C ASP A 157 3.86 -0.23 -4.29
N ARG A 158 4.96 -0.35 -3.55
CA ARG A 158 5.40 0.65 -2.55
C ARG A 158 5.85 1.95 -3.22
N ARG A 159 6.54 1.86 -4.35
CA ARG A 159 6.95 3.04 -5.15
C ARG A 159 5.72 3.79 -5.68
N ILE A 160 4.71 3.07 -6.18
CA ILE A 160 3.44 3.64 -6.65
C ILE A 160 2.66 4.27 -5.49
N ALA A 161 2.59 3.59 -4.34
CA ALA A 161 1.96 4.15 -3.14
C ALA A 161 2.67 5.43 -2.68
N ALA A 162 4.00 5.49 -2.79
CA ALA A 162 4.76 6.68 -2.47
C ALA A 162 4.48 7.84 -3.44
N ILE A 163 4.30 7.57 -4.73
CA ILE A 163 3.81 8.56 -5.70
C ILE A 163 2.43 9.08 -5.29
N ALA A 164 1.48 8.21 -4.97
CA ALA A 164 0.14 8.63 -4.53
C ALA A 164 0.20 9.50 -3.26
N ALA A 165 1.05 9.13 -2.30
CA ALA A 165 1.29 9.86 -1.07
C ALA A 165 1.89 11.27 -1.28
N LEU A 166 2.53 11.54 -2.42
CA LEU A 166 3.03 12.88 -2.79
C LEU A 166 1.92 13.86 -3.20
N SER A 167 0.67 13.40 -3.36
CA SER A 167 -0.47 14.25 -3.75
C SER A 167 -0.69 15.47 -2.85
N GLY A 168 -0.41 15.35 -1.55
CA GLY A 168 -0.48 16.46 -0.59
C GLY A 168 0.72 17.41 -0.58
N HIS A 169 1.72 17.22 -1.45
CA HIS A 169 3.03 17.84 -1.35
C HIS A 169 3.46 18.56 -2.64
N VAL A 170 3.13 19.84 -2.81
CA VAL A 170 3.47 20.64 -4.01
C VAL A 170 4.97 20.58 -4.37
N LYS A 171 5.87 20.61 -3.38
CA LYS A 171 7.32 20.45 -3.61
C LYS A 171 7.66 19.05 -4.10
N GLY A 172 7.04 18.03 -3.50
CA GLY A 172 7.19 16.64 -3.91
C GLY A 172 6.70 16.41 -5.35
N GLN A 173 5.54 16.96 -5.71
CA GLN A 173 5.02 16.97 -7.07
C GLN A 173 5.97 17.69 -8.04
N SER A 174 6.55 18.84 -7.64
CA SER A 174 7.51 19.57 -8.47
C SER A 174 8.78 18.75 -8.75
N GLN A 175 9.28 18.02 -7.75
CA GLN A 175 10.42 17.12 -7.92
C GLN A 175 10.05 15.89 -8.78
N MET A 176 8.84 15.35 -8.60
CA MET A 176 8.33 14.27 -9.43
C MET A 176 8.19 14.68 -10.90
N LEU A 177 7.72 15.90 -11.16
CA LEU A 177 7.68 16.48 -12.50
C LEU A 177 9.08 16.62 -13.11
N GLU A 178 10.09 16.96 -12.31
CA GLU A 178 11.48 17.00 -12.80
C GLU A 178 12.01 15.60 -13.16
N LEU A 179 11.67 14.56 -12.39
CA LEU A 179 12.01 13.17 -12.74
C LEU A 179 11.38 12.76 -14.09
N VAL A 180 10.13 13.15 -14.33
CA VAL A 180 9.44 12.92 -15.61
C VAL A 180 10.13 13.66 -16.76
N LYS A 181 10.40 14.97 -16.58
CA LYS A 181 11.06 15.80 -17.60
C LYS A 181 12.43 15.28 -18.00
N THR A 182 13.18 14.77 -17.02
CA THR A 182 14.52 14.22 -17.21
C THR A 182 14.53 12.76 -17.63
N LYS A 183 13.34 12.12 -17.76
CA LYS A 183 13.19 10.68 -18.05
C LYS A 183 13.95 9.80 -17.06
N ALA A 184 14.00 10.22 -15.81
CA ALA A 184 14.63 9.49 -14.70
C ALA A 184 13.63 8.58 -13.96
N LEU A 185 12.36 8.59 -14.36
CA LEU A 185 11.34 7.71 -13.83
C LEU A 185 11.32 6.38 -14.60
N ALA A 186 11.13 5.27 -13.88
CA ALA A 186 10.95 3.96 -14.51
C ALA A 186 9.58 3.87 -15.21
N ASP A 187 9.53 3.18 -16.35
CA ASP A 187 8.33 3.06 -17.20
C ASP A 187 7.11 2.52 -16.43
N ASP A 188 7.33 1.62 -15.46
CA ASP A 188 6.28 1.02 -14.62
C ASP A 188 5.65 2.02 -13.63
N LEU A 189 6.23 3.20 -13.46
CA LEU A 189 5.70 4.25 -12.59
C LEU A 189 5.04 5.40 -13.36
N GLU A 190 5.13 5.44 -14.69
CA GLU A 190 4.63 6.56 -15.49
C GLU A 190 3.12 6.77 -15.31
N PHE A 191 2.33 5.69 -15.22
CA PHE A 191 0.88 5.79 -15.02
C PHE A 191 0.54 6.42 -13.67
N ALA A 192 1.22 6.02 -12.59
CA ALA A 192 1.04 6.60 -11.27
C ALA A 192 1.46 8.09 -11.26
N ALA A 193 2.58 8.42 -11.90
CA ALA A 193 3.08 9.78 -12.03
C ALA A 193 2.13 10.68 -12.83
N ALA A 194 1.59 10.17 -13.94
CA ALA A 194 0.60 10.86 -14.75
C ALA A 194 -0.66 11.18 -13.95
N ASN A 195 -1.18 10.21 -13.20
CA ASN A 195 -2.34 10.44 -12.34
C ASN A 195 -2.06 11.47 -11.25
N LEU A 196 -0.91 11.40 -10.57
CA LEU A 196 -0.52 12.39 -9.56
C LEU A 196 -0.42 13.80 -10.15
N LEU A 197 0.35 13.97 -11.23
CA LEU A 197 0.76 15.29 -11.72
C LEU A 197 -0.33 15.96 -12.55
N LEU A 198 -1.09 15.20 -13.34
CA LEU A 198 -2.16 15.75 -14.17
C LEU A 198 -3.40 16.14 -13.34
N SER A 199 -3.56 15.57 -12.14
CA SER A 199 -4.60 15.93 -11.17
C SER A 199 -4.12 16.86 -10.06
N SER A 200 -2.95 17.48 -10.19
CA SER A 200 -2.40 18.42 -9.21
C SER A 200 -3.34 19.62 -9.02
N ASP A 201 -3.57 20.03 -7.77
CA ASP A 201 -4.28 21.27 -7.42
C ASP A 201 -3.47 22.52 -7.79
N ASP A 202 -2.15 22.39 -8.00
CA ASP A 202 -1.31 23.43 -8.58
C ASP A 202 -1.39 23.38 -10.11
N ASP A 203 -2.08 24.37 -10.70
CA ASP A 203 -2.28 24.51 -12.14
C ASP A 203 -0.97 24.56 -12.94
N SER A 204 0.11 25.10 -12.36
CA SER A 204 1.39 25.22 -13.04
C SER A 204 2.05 23.85 -13.22
N ILE A 205 1.96 23.00 -12.19
CA ILE A 205 2.44 21.61 -12.24
C ILE A 205 1.61 20.82 -13.25
N ALA A 206 0.28 20.86 -13.16
CA ALA A 206 -0.59 20.11 -14.06
C ALA A 206 -0.41 20.52 -15.53
N THR A 207 -0.25 21.83 -15.80
CA THR A 207 -0.04 22.35 -17.16
C THR A 207 1.31 21.93 -17.73
N GLU A 208 2.38 21.97 -16.93
CA GLU A 208 3.69 21.53 -17.38
C GLU A 208 3.73 20.01 -17.58
N ALA A 209 3.11 19.23 -16.70
CA ALA A 209 3.04 17.77 -16.80
C ALA A 209 2.39 17.29 -18.10
N ARG A 210 1.34 17.96 -18.59
CA ARG A 210 0.65 17.63 -19.86
C ARG A 210 1.56 17.66 -21.10
N LYS A 211 2.74 18.29 -21.02
CA LYS A 211 3.72 18.31 -22.12
C LYS A 211 4.54 17.02 -22.23
N TYR A 212 4.62 16.25 -21.14
CA TYR A 212 5.47 15.07 -21.02
C TYR A 212 4.68 13.79 -20.73
N LEU A 213 3.49 13.92 -20.12
CA LEU A 213 2.65 12.80 -19.71
C LEU A 213 1.32 12.86 -20.42
N THR A 214 0.87 11.67 -20.84
CA THR A 214 -0.46 11.42 -21.37
C THR A 214 -1.05 10.23 -20.62
N LEU A 215 -2.33 10.30 -20.26
CA LEU A 215 -3.02 9.13 -19.73
C LEU A 215 -3.28 8.13 -20.87
N PRO A 216 -3.33 6.82 -20.58
CA PRO A 216 -3.54 5.80 -21.59
C PRO A 216 -4.86 6.02 -22.36
N GLU A 217 -4.85 5.69 -23.65
CA GLU A 217 -6.02 5.85 -24.53
C GLU A 217 -7.05 4.74 -24.33
N THR A 218 -8.32 5.08 -24.47
CA THR A 218 -9.47 4.17 -24.48
C THR A 218 -9.78 3.63 -25.89
N ALA A 219 -10.79 2.76 -26.00
CA ALA A 219 -11.18 2.15 -27.28
C ALA A 219 -11.53 3.15 -28.41
N ASP A 220 -11.94 4.35 -28.06
CA ASP A 220 -12.26 5.48 -28.94
C ASP A 220 -11.06 6.39 -29.24
N SER A 221 -9.84 6.00 -28.84
CA SER A 221 -8.58 6.77 -29.02
C SER A 221 -8.55 8.10 -28.27
N GLU A 222 -9.38 8.26 -27.25
CA GLU A 222 -9.35 9.40 -26.34
C GLU A 222 -8.51 9.04 -25.10
N PRO A 223 -7.74 9.97 -24.52
CA PRO A 223 -7.07 9.73 -23.24
C PRO A 223 -8.09 9.46 -22.13
N LEU A 224 -7.76 8.54 -21.22
CA LEU A 224 -8.53 8.37 -20.01
C LEU A 224 -8.63 9.69 -19.23
N PRO A 225 -9.80 10.01 -18.66
CA PRO A 225 -9.89 11.02 -17.61
C PRO A 225 -9.00 10.62 -16.41
N PRO A 226 -8.51 11.57 -15.61
CA PRO A 226 -7.76 11.27 -14.39
C PRO A 226 -8.52 10.33 -13.45
N LEU A 227 -7.82 9.45 -12.75
CA LEU A 227 -8.42 8.49 -11.80
C LEU A 227 -9.37 9.16 -10.78
N ALA A 228 -9.00 10.34 -10.28
CA ALA A 228 -9.81 11.10 -9.32
C ALA A 228 -11.17 11.55 -9.91
N GLU A 229 -11.23 11.80 -11.22
CA GLU A 229 -12.49 12.10 -11.91
C GLU A 229 -13.29 10.81 -12.09
N LEU A 230 -12.68 9.75 -12.62
CA LEU A 230 -13.32 8.45 -12.84
C LEU A 230 -13.94 7.87 -11.55
N GLY A 231 -13.24 7.98 -10.41
CA GLY A 231 -13.73 7.51 -9.11
C GLY A 231 -15.00 8.23 -8.62
N ARG A 232 -15.22 9.47 -9.07
CA ARG A 232 -16.43 10.24 -8.70
C ARG A 232 -17.63 9.92 -9.59
N ARG A 233 -17.41 9.35 -10.78
CA ARG A 233 -18.46 9.00 -11.72
C ARG A 233 -19.27 7.79 -11.21
N ARG A 234 -20.50 7.67 -11.70
CA ARG A 234 -21.39 6.52 -11.48
C ARG A 234 -21.85 6.00 -12.83
N GLY A 235 -21.92 4.68 -12.94
CA GLY A 235 -22.28 4.00 -14.18
C GLY A 235 -23.61 3.25 -14.09
N ASP A 236 -23.89 2.46 -15.12
CA ASP A 236 -24.96 1.48 -15.16
C ASP A 236 -24.38 0.07 -14.91
N ALA A 237 -24.70 -0.51 -13.75
CA ALA A 237 -24.25 -1.85 -13.37
C ALA A 237 -24.70 -2.96 -14.34
N ARG A 238 -25.84 -2.80 -15.02
CA ARG A 238 -26.29 -3.76 -16.03
C ARG A 238 -25.43 -3.68 -17.28
N ALA A 239 -25.08 -2.47 -17.72
CA ALA A 239 -24.14 -2.26 -18.82
C ALA A 239 -22.75 -2.81 -18.46
N GLY A 240 -22.29 -2.56 -17.24
CA GLY A 240 -21.02 -3.06 -16.70
C GLY A 240 -20.92 -4.58 -16.67
N ALA A 241 -22.00 -5.27 -16.34
CA ALA A 241 -22.08 -6.73 -16.43
C ALA A 241 -21.94 -7.25 -17.88
N GLY A 242 -22.30 -6.43 -18.87
CA GLY A 242 -22.02 -6.68 -20.28
C GLY A 242 -20.53 -6.55 -20.59
N VAL A 243 -19.91 -5.44 -20.15
CA VAL A 243 -18.47 -5.17 -20.30
C VAL A 243 -17.63 -6.30 -19.72
N PHE A 244 -17.93 -6.77 -18.50
CA PHE A 244 -17.23 -7.87 -17.85
C PHE A 244 -17.25 -9.17 -18.67
N ARG A 245 -18.40 -9.51 -19.26
CA ARG A 245 -18.61 -10.77 -20.00
C ARG A 245 -18.05 -10.74 -21.41
N GLN A 246 -18.02 -9.57 -22.05
CA GLN A 246 -17.73 -9.46 -23.48
C GLN A 246 -16.51 -8.56 -23.74
N GLN A 247 -16.68 -7.24 -23.64
CA GLN A 247 -15.71 -6.26 -24.11
C GLN A 247 -14.39 -6.31 -23.32
N GLY A 248 -14.45 -6.32 -22.00
CA GLY A 248 -13.27 -6.27 -21.14
C GLY A 248 -12.52 -7.58 -21.02
N THR A 249 -13.03 -8.67 -21.60
CA THR A 249 -12.47 -10.04 -21.51
C THR A 249 -12.26 -10.57 -20.08
N CYS A 250 -12.80 -9.88 -19.07
CA CYS A 250 -12.58 -10.17 -17.65
C CYS A 250 -13.01 -11.59 -17.28
N SER A 251 -14.15 -12.04 -17.84
CA SER A 251 -14.68 -13.40 -17.64
C SER A 251 -13.79 -14.53 -18.18
N GLN A 252 -12.80 -14.22 -19.02
CA GLN A 252 -11.83 -15.22 -19.49
C GLN A 252 -10.83 -15.62 -18.42
N CYS A 253 -10.67 -14.81 -17.36
CA CYS A 253 -9.76 -15.07 -16.27
C CYS A 253 -10.45 -15.11 -14.90
N HIS A 254 -11.51 -14.31 -14.71
CA HIS A 254 -12.20 -14.17 -13.44
C HIS A 254 -13.56 -14.84 -13.44
N GLN A 255 -13.93 -15.33 -12.26
CA GLN A 255 -15.24 -15.88 -11.98
C GLN A 255 -16.08 -14.88 -11.17
N ILE A 256 -17.38 -14.85 -11.44
CA ILE A 256 -18.40 -14.22 -10.60
C ILE A 256 -19.55 -15.20 -10.44
N HIS A 257 -19.87 -15.57 -9.20
CA HIS A 257 -20.98 -16.46 -8.83
C HIS A 257 -21.02 -17.77 -9.63
N GLY A 258 -19.84 -18.35 -9.92
CA GLY A 258 -19.71 -19.57 -10.69
C GLY A 258 -19.56 -19.38 -12.21
N GLU A 259 -19.80 -18.17 -12.74
CA GLU A 259 -19.67 -17.87 -14.17
C GLU A 259 -18.29 -17.27 -14.50
N GLY A 260 -17.60 -17.81 -15.51
CA GLY A 260 -16.27 -17.36 -15.96
C GLY A 260 -15.21 -18.45 -15.84
N LYS A 261 -13.93 -18.08 -15.84
CA LYS A 261 -12.81 -19.00 -15.60
C LYS A 261 -12.16 -18.77 -14.24
N VAL A 262 -11.47 -19.79 -13.74
CA VAL A 262 -10.75 -19.76 -12.46
C VAL A 262 -9.24 -19.63 -12.72
N VAL A 263 -8.86 -18.52 -13.35
CA VAL A 263 -7.45 -18.15 -13.55
C VAL A 263 -7.06 -17.15 -12.47
N GLY A 264 -7.68 -15.97 -12.48
CA GLY A 264 -7.54 -14.94 -11.45
C GLY A 264 -8.49 -15.14 -10.27
N PRO A 265 -8.50 -14.19 -9.31
CA PRO A 265 -9.36 -14.24 -8.14
C PRO A 265 -10.85 -14.24 -8.52
N ASP A 266 -11.65 -14.89 -7.67
CA ASP A 266 -13.11 -14.79 -7.70
C ASP A 266 -13.52 -13.35 -7.28
N LEU A 267 -14.31 -12.70 -8.14
CA LEU A 267 -14.75 -11.33 -7.98
C LEU A 267 -16.16 -11.21 -7.37
N SER A 268 -16.78 -12.32 -6.95
CA SER A 268 -18.14 -12.37 -6.38
C SER A 268 -18.39 -11.44 -5.19
N GLU A 269 -17.33 -11.04 -4.48
CA GLU A 269 -17.39 -10.17 -3.30
C GLU A 269 -16.41 -8.98 -3.39
N ILE A 270 -15.93 -8.67 -4.60
CA ILE A 270 -14.84 -7.68 -4.77
C ILE A 270 -15.25 -6.27 -4.33
N GLY A 271 -16.53 -5.91 -4.48
CA GLY A 271 -17.08 -4.63 -4.04
C GLY A 271 -17.12 -4.44 -2.52
N SER A 272 -16.93 -5.51 -1.74
CA SER A 272 -16.71 -5.43 -0.29
C SER A 272 -15.23 -5.34 0.10
N LYS A 273 -14.32 -5.65 -0.82
CA LYS A 273 -12.86 -5.70 -0.56
C LYS A 273 -12.15 -4.45 -1.04
N LEU A 274 -12.53 -3.91 -2.20
CA LEU A 274 -11.88 -2.75 -2.80
C LEU A 274 -12.78 -1.52 -2.76
N SER A 275 -12.16 -0.37 -2.51
CA SER A 275 -12.78 0.91 -2.85
C SER A 275 -12.91 1.05 -4.38
N ARG A 276 -13.72 2.00 -4.82
CA ARG A 276 -13.88 2.30 -6.25
C ARG A 276 -12.57 2.72 -6.90
N GLU A 277 -11.80 3.54 -6.20
CA GLU A 277 -10.49 4.02 -6.65
C GLU A 277 -9.51 2.86 -6.77
N ALA A 278 -9.44 1.98 -5.77
CA ALA A 278 -8.60 0.78 -5.81
C ALA A 278 -9.01 -0.16 -6.95
N MET A 279 -10.32 -0.29 -7.23
CA MET A 279 -10.83 -1.06 -8.37
C MET A 279 -10.35 -0.51 -9.71
N LEU A 280 -10.40 0.81 -9.89
CA LEU A 280 -9.93 1.47 -11.11
C LEU A 280 -8.43 1.25 -11.31
N VAL A 281 -7.63 1.39 -10.25
CA VAL A 281 -6.18 1.13 -10.29
C VAL A 281 -5.92 -0.32 -10.66
N ALA A 282 -6.61 -1.29 -10.04
CA ALA A 282 -6.42 -2.72 -10.35
C ALA A 282 -6.73 -3.07 -11.82
N ILE A 283 -7.66 -2.36 -12.46
CA ILE A 283 -8.02 -2.57 -13.87
C ILE A 283 -7.03 -1.87 -14.82
N LEU A 284 -6.63 -0.65 -14.48
CA LEU A 284 -5.81 0.22 -15.35
C LEU A 284 -4.31 -0.03 -15.22
N ASP A 285 -3.88 -0.51 -14.05
CA ASP A 285 -2.52 -0.94 -13.79
C ASP A 285 -2.52 -2.21 -12.91
N PRO A 286 -2.84 -3.38 -13.49
CA PRO A 286 -2.87 -4.65 -12.78
C PRO A 286 -1.54 -5.08 -12.15
N SER A 287 -0.42 -4.44 -12.51
CA SER A 287 0.89 -4.70 -11.89
C SER A 287 1.18 -3.78 -10.70
N ALA A 288 0.35 -2.75 -10.47
CA ALA A 288 0.53 -1.81 -9.37
C ALA A 288 0.45 -2.47 -7.99
N ALA A 289 -0.40 -3.47 -7.83
CA ALA A 289 -0.54 -4.21 -6.58
C ALA A 289 -1.04 -5.63 -6.88
N ILE A 290 -0.11 -6.59 -6.93
CA ILE A 290 -0.45 -7.98 -7.20
C ILE A 290 -0.84 -8.66 -5.89
N SER A 291 -2.08 -9.15 -5.82
CA SER A 291 -2.58 -9.83 -4.63
C SER A 291 -1.76 -11.07 -4.30
N HIS A 292 -1.58 -11.34 -3.01
CA HIS A 292 -0.95 -12.57 -2.53
C HIS A 292 -1.67 -13.80 -3.10
N ASN A 293 -0.92 -14.83 -3.47
CA ASN A 293 -1.36 -16.02 -4.23
C ASN A 293 -1.72 -15.80 -5.71
N PHE A 294 -1.61 -14.58 -6.24
CA PHE A 294 -1.83 -14.28 -7.67
C PHE A 294 -0.59 -13.70 -8.34
N GLU A 295 0.57 -14.01 -7.76
CA GLU A 295 1.87 -13.65 -8.27
C GLU A 295 2.21 -14.49 -9.50
N THR A 296 2.74 -13.85 -10.54
CA THR A 296 3.19 -14.52 -11.75
C THR A 296 4.57 -15.12 -11.52
N TYR A 297 4.74 -16.40 -11.87
CA TYR A 297 6.03 -17.08 -11.90
C TYR A 297 6.35 -17.56 -13.31
N VAL A 298 7.64 -17.59 -13.62
CA VAL A 298 8.18 -18.30 -14.78
C VAL A 298 9.02 -19.47 -14.29
N LEU A 299 8.73 -20.64 -14.84
CA LEU A 299 9.46 -21.87 -14.64
C LEU A 299 10.11 -22.26 -15.97
N LEU A 300 11.43 -22.48 -15.98
CA LEU A 300 12.15 -23.08 -17.10
C LEU A 300 12.62 -24.46 -16.68
N THR A 301 12.35 -25.45 -17.51
CA THR A 301 12.82 -26.83 -17.31
C THR A 301 14.16 -27.06 -18.02
N GLU A 302 14.91 -28.07 -17.57
CA GLU A 302 16.20 -28.45 -18.16
C GLU A 302 16.09 -28.84 -19.65
N ASP A 303 14.90 -29.25 -20.12
CA ASP A 303 14.64 -29.57 -21.53
C ASP A 303 14.34 -28.34 -22.41
N GLY A 304 14.30 -27.15 -21.79
CA GLY A 304 14.03 -25.87 -22.44
C GLY A 304 12.55 -25.47 -22.47
N THR A 305 11.63 -26.22 -21.85
CA THR A 305 10.22 -25.83 -21.75
C THR A 305 10.04 -24.72 -20.72
N ALA A 306 9.52 -23.57 -21.18
CA ALA A 306 9.16 -22.44 -20.34
C ALA A 306 7.64 -22.43 -20.05
N ILE A 307 7.28 -22.33 -18.77
CA ILE A 307 5.91 -22.25 -18.29
C ILE A 307 5.76 -20.95 -17.51
N THR A 308 4.79 -20.13 -17.89
CA THR A 308 4.40 -18.92 -17.15
C THR A 308 3.01 -19.13 -16.56
N GLY A 309 2.84 -18.82 -15.29
CA GLY A 309 1.56 -18.98 -14.62
C GLY A 309 1.52 -18.47 -13.19
N LEU A 310 0.38 -18.65 -12.55
CA LEU A 310 0.19 -18.35 -11.13
C LEU A 310 0.61 -19.55 -10.28
N LEU A 311 1.27 -19.29 -9.16
CA LEU A 311 1.71 -20.36 -8.26
C LEU A 311 0.51 -20.99 -7.55
N ILE A 312 0.29 -22.28 -7.79
CA ILE A 312 -0.77 -23.07 -7.11
C ILE A 312 -0.19 -23.85 -5.94
N SER A 313 0.96 -24.50 -6.14
CA SER A 313 1.69 -25.20 -5.10
C SER A 313 3.17 -25.26 -5.38
N GLN A 314 3.96 -25.19 -4.32
CA GLN A 314 5.40 -25.40 -4.33
C GLN A 314 5.76 -26.33 -3.17
N THR A 315 6.31 -27.50 -3.49
CA THR A 315 6.81 -28.46 -2.52
C THR A 315 8.26 -28.79 -2.83
N ASP A 316 8.89 -29.60 -1.98
CA ASP A 316 10.25 -30.11 -2.24
C ASP A 316 10.30 -31.05 -3.46
N ALA A 317 9.17 -31.66 -3.83
CA ALA A 317 9.08 -32.64 -4.92
C ALA A 317 8.65 -32.02 -6.25
N GLU A 318 7.69 -31.10 -6.24
CA GLU A 318 7.06 -30.58 -7.46
C GLU A 318 6.60 -29.12 -7.32
N ILE A 319 6.50 -28.43 -8.46
CA ILE A 319 5.93 -27.09 -8.60
C ILE A 319 4.75 -27.16 -9.55
N THR A 320 3.62 -26.57 -9.15
CA THR A 320 2.43 -26.45 -9.99
C THR A 320 2.12 -25.00 -10.29
N LEU A 321 2.07 -24.66 -11.58
CA LEU A 321 1.66 -23.35 -12.09
C LEU A 321 0.34 -23.46 -12.86
N ARG A 322 -0.58 -22.52 -12.63
CA ARG A 322 -1.78 -22.34 -13.45
C ARG A 322 -1.51 -21.36 -14.58
N THR A 323 -1.61 -21.84 -15.82
CA THR A 323 -1.41 -20.98 -17.01
C THR A 323 -2.59 -20.03 -17.20
N ASN A 324 -2.40 -19.04 -18.09
CA ASN A 324 -3.45 -18.12 -18.56
C ASN A 324 -4.65 -18.83 -19.23
N GLU A 325 -4.51 -20.07 -19.69
CA GLU A 325 -5.64 -20.87 -20.17
C GLU A 325 -6.51 -21.45 -19.04
N GLY A 326 -6.02 -21.41 -17.79
CA GLY A 326 -6.61 -22.08 -16.62
C GLY A 326 -6.19 -23.54 -16.50
N ILE A 327 -5.04 -23.91 -17.07
CA ILE A 327 -4.51 -25.27 -17.03
C ILE A 327 -3.40 -25.35 -15.98
N ASP A 328 -3.52 -26.29 -15.06
CA ASP A 328 -2.47 -26.57 -14.09
C ASP A 328 -1.38 -27.43 -14.73
N ARG A 329 -0.15 -26.95 -14.67
CA ARG A 329 1.06 -27.66 -15.14
C ARG A 329 1.94 -27.93 -13.94
N THR A 330 2.21 -29.21 -13.69
CA THR A 330 3.06 -29.67 -12.61
C THR A 330 4.37 -30.17 -13.20
N VAL A 331 5.48 -29.75 -12.61
CA VAL A 331 6.83 -30.12 -13.00
C VAL A 331 7.59 -30.59 -11.78
N ASP A 332 8.32 -31.70 -11.92
CA ASP A 332 9.19 -32.22 -10.87
C ASP A 332 10.30 -31.22 -10.57
N ARG A 333 10.56 -30.97 -9.29
CA ARG A 333 11.51 -29.94 -8.84
C ARG A 333 12.92 -30.19 -9.36
N GLU A 334 13.27 -31.45 -9.59
CA GLU A 334 14.55 -31.88 -10.17
C GLU A 334 14.72 -31.47 -11.64
N GLU A 335 13.62 -31.28 -12.38
CA GLU A 335 13.64 -30.87 -13.79
C GLU A 335 13.65 -29.35 -13.97
N VAL A 336 13.60 -28.57 -12.88
CA VAL A 336 13.48 -27.11 -12.93
C VAL A 336 14.86 -26.46 -12.93
N GLU A 337 15.22 -25.86 -14.06
CA GLU A 337 16.44 -25.05 -14.22
C GLU A 337 16.27 -23.66 -13.59
N LEU A 338 15.11 -23.01 -13.82
CA LEU A 338 14.82 -21.67 -13.34
C LEU A 338 13.43 -21.61 -12.74
N PHE A 339 13.29 -20.93 -11.61
CA PHE A 339 12.00 -20.59 -11.03
C PHE A 339 12.05 -19.18 -10.46
N GLU A 340 11.36 -18.25 -11.12
CA GLU A 340 11.42 -16.83 -10.78
C GLU A 340 10.04 -16.21 -10.69
N LYS A 341 9.82 -15.48 -9.59
CA LYS A 341 8.71 -14.53 -9.46
C LYS A 341 8.93 -13.37 -10.42
N LYS A 342 7.88 -12.94 -11.13
CA LYS A 342 7.89 -11.77 -12.00
C LYS A 342 7.20 -10.59 -11.32
N SER A 343 7.66 -9.39 -11.64
CA SER A 343 7.06 -8.13 -11.19
C SER A 343 5.79 -7.75 -11.94
N LYS A 344 5.54 -8.34 -13.11
CA LYS A 344 4.36 -8.07 -13.93
C LYS A 344 3.24 -9.08 -13.63
N SER A 345 2.03 -8.56 -13.54
CA SER A 345 0.82 -9.36 -13.39
C SER A 345 0.55 -10.19 -14.64
N MET A 346 -0.10 -11.35 -14.46
CA MET A 346 -0.64 -12.14 -15.56
C MET A 346 -1.96 -11.55 -16.09
N MET A 347 -2.61 -10.67 -15.33
CA MET A 347 -3.72 -9.86 -15.83
C MET A 347 -3.17 -8.91 -16.92
N PRO A 348 -3.76 -8.88 -18.13
CA PRO A 348 -3.24 -8.09 -19.22
C PRO A 348 -3.18 -6.59 -18.88
N GLN A 349 -2.11 -5.92 -19.28
CA GLN A 349 -2.06 -4.47 -19.31
C GLN A 349 -2.95 -3.92 -20.44
N ASP A 350 -3.23 -2.62 -20.39
CA ASP A 350 -3.97 -1.89 -21.42
C ASP A 350 -5.44 -2.31 -21.64
N LEU A 351 -6.10 -2.87 -20.62
CA LEU A 351 -7.51 -3.28 -20.71
C LEU A 351 -8.46 -2.14 -21.06
N GLN A 352 -8.12 -0.90 -20.71
CA GLN A 352 -8.87 0.29 -21.11
C GLN A 352 -9.00 0.45 -22.63
N ARG A 353 -8.09 -0.12 -23.42
CA ARG A 353 -8.17 -0.05 -24.90
C ARG A 353 -9.33 -0.86 -25.47
N LEU A 354 -9.96 -1.70 -24.66
CA LEU A 354 -11.10 -2.53 -25.04
C LEU A 354 -12.45 -1.88 -24.72
N MET A 355 -12.45 -0.73 -24.03
CA MET A 355 -13.67 -0.08 -23.58
C MET A 355 -13.54 1.45 -23.60
N THR A 356 -14.66 2.17 -23.67
CA THR A 356 -14.66 3.63 -23.44
C THR A 356 -14.51 3.95 -21.95
N ALA A 357 -14.20 5.19 -21.61
CA ALA A 357 -14.18 5.64 -20.21
C ALA A 357 -15.53 5.39 -19.50
N ASP A 358 -16.65 5.56 -20.22
CA ASP A 358 -18.00 5.30 -19.70
C ASP A 358 -18.22 3.82 -19.42
N GLN A 359 -17.79 2.95 -20.33
CA GLN A 359 -17.87 1.50 -20.15
C GLN A 359 -16.98 1.00 -19.00
N LEU A 360 -15.82 1.62 -18.79
CA LEU A 360 -14.99 1.35 -17.61
C LEU A 360 -15.72 1.75 -16.32
N VAL A 361 -16.37 2.91 -16.30
CA VAL A 361 -17.17 3.35 -15.14
C VAL A 361 -18.35 2.41 -14.90
N ASP A 362 -19.04 1.95 -15.95
CA ASP A 362 -20.11 0.96 -15.86
C ASP A 362 -19.60 -0.38 -15.29
N LEU A 363 -18.45 -0.87 -15.79
CA LEU A 363 -17.80 -2.08 -15.28
C LEU A 363 -17.51 -1.96 -13.78
N VAL A 364 -16.90 -0.85 -13.36
CA VAL A 364 -16.62 -0.61 -11.95
C VAL A 364 -17.91 -0.51 -11.14
N GLU A 365 -18.96 0.15 -11.66
CA GLU A 365 -20.27 0.19 -10.99
C GLU A 365 -20.80 -1.22 -10.72
N TYR A 366 -20.73 -2.11 -11.72
CA TYR A 366 -21.13 -3.51 -11.58
C TYR A 366 -20.32 -4.23 -10.51
N LEU A 367 -18.99 -4.12 -10.55
CA LEU A 367 -18.11 -4.78 -9.57
C LEU A 367 -18.36 -4.27 -8.14
N MET A 368 -18.69 -2.99 -7.96
CA MET A 368 -19.05 -2.44 -6.65
C MET A 368 -20.36 -3.00 -6.08
N THR A 369 -21.25 -3.54 -6.92
CA THR A 369 -22.47 -4.22 -6.45
C THR A 369 -22.21 -5.62 -5.88
N LEU A 370 -21.03 -6.19 -6.14
CA LEU A 370 -20.65 -7.54 -5.73
C LEU A 370 -20.14 -7.52 -4.29
N GLN A 371 -21.09 -7.53 -3.35
CA GLN A 371 -20.81 -7.44 -1.92
C GLN A 371 -20.93 -8.81 -1.23
N LYS A 372 -20.20 -8.97 -0.13
CA LYS A 372 -20.30 -10.13 0.77
C LYS A 372 -21.75 -10.28 1.24
N LYS A 373 -22.27 -11.50 1.13
CA LYS A 373 -23.65 -11.83 1.53
C LYS A 373 -23.80 -12.09 3.02
#